data_AF-A0A0J8QGY6-F1
#
_entry.id   AF-A0A0J8QGY6-F1
#
_cell.length_a   1.000
_cell.length_b   1.000
_cell.length_c   1.000
_cell.angle_alpha   90.00
_cell.angle_beta   90.00
_cell.angle_gamma   90.00
#
_symmetry.space_group_name_H-M   'P 1'
#
loop_
_entity.id
_entity.type
_entity.pdbx_description
1 polymer ?
#
loop_
_entity_poly.entity_id
_entity_poly.type
_entity_poly.pdbx_seq_one_letter_code
_entity_poly.pdbx_strand_id
1 'polypeptide(L)'
;MSALYHTISNHSPLVAYIGNACDYVGIVGLITGSFIPSIYYGFYCMPNLQILYWSMICALGLGCAIVSTIPRFRTPAWRPFRATMFVSMGLSAVFPLVHGVAVFGFAQMRWQIGLWWLLLQGFLYILGAAIYAMRVPERLWPGKFDILGHSHQIFHVLVLLAAYAHLTGLLEAFDYRHSGIAPACAG
;
A
#
# COMPACT_ATOMS: atom_id res chain seq x y z
N MET A 1 8.62 -5.71 10.18
CA MET A 1 9.89 -5.53 9.42
C MET A 1 10.47 -4.15 9.63
N SER A 2 9.72 -3.07 9.41
CA SER A 2 10.26 -1.69 9.52
C SER A 2 10.83 -1.30 10.88
N ALA A 3 10.05 -1.45 11.96
CA ALA A 3 10.50 -1.09 13.31
C ALA A 3 11.79 -1.84 13.70
N LEU A 4 11.84 -3.15 13.43
CA LEU A 4 13.02 -3.97 13.71
C LEU A 4 14.25 -3.44 12.95
N TYR A 5 14.13 -3.18 11.64
CA TYR A 5 15.23 -2.64 10.83
C TYR A 5 15.76 -1.34 11.44
N HIS A 6 14.90 -0.38 11.74
CA HIS A 6 15.32 0.91 12.27
C HIS A 6 16.00 0.78 13.65
N THR A 7 15.56 -0.15 14.50
CA THR A 7 16.20 -0.42 15.80
C THR A 7 17.61 -0.99 15.66
N ILE A 8 17.84 -1.93 14.72
CA ILE A 8 19.11 -2.67 14.62
C ILE A 8 20.03 -2.21 13.49
N SER A 9 19.63 -1.18 12.74
CA SER A 9 20.34 -0.72 11.54
C SER A 9 21.79 -0.28 11.78
N ASN A 10 22.13 0.14 13.00
CA ASN A 10 23.48 0.57 13.37
C ASN A 10 24.39 -0.58 13.84
N HIS A 11 23.92 -1.84 13.84
CA HIS A 11 24.67 -2.98 14.36
C HIS A 11 25.87 -3.38 13.48
N SER A 12 25.64 -3.63 12.18
CA SER A 12 26.72 -3.93 11.22
C SER A 12 26.25 -3.71 9.78
N PRO A 13 27.16 -3.54 8.80
CA PRO A 13 26.79 -3.35 7.39
C PRO A 13 25.91 -4.49 6.84
N LEU A 14 26.15 -5.73 7.26
CA LEU A 14 25.36 -6.90 6.86
C LEU A 14 23.95 -6.87 7.47
N VAL A 15 23.81 -6.55 8.75
CA VAL A 15 22.50 -6.44 9.41
C VAL A 15 21.68 -5.31 8.80
N ALA A 16 22.31 -4.16 8.56
CA ALA A 16 21.67 -3.04 7.85
C ALA A 16 21.25 -3.44 6.42
N TYR A 17 22.07 -4.25 5.73
CA TYR A 17 21.77 -4.76 4.40
C TYR A 17 20.50 -5.62 4.40
N ILE A 18 20.43 -6.62 5.29
CA ILE A 18 19.33 -7.57 5.35
C ILE A 18 18.06 -6.86 5.84
N GLY A 19 18.18 -6.07 6.91
CA GLY A 19 17.06 -5.36 7.50
C GLY A 19 16.39 -4.39 6.52
N ASN A 20 17.16 -3.65 5.72
CA ASN A 20 16.59 -2.73 4.73
C ASN A 20 15.85 -3.49 3.60
N ALA A 21 16.38 -4.64 3.17
CA ALA A 21 15.69 -5.47 2.19
C ALA A 21 14.36 -6.03 2.75
N CYS A 22 14.37 -6.49 4.00
CA CYS A 22 13.14 -6.93 4.69
C CYS A 22 12.14 -5.80 4.90
N ASP A 23 12.59 -4.57 5.14
CA ASP A 23 11.72 -3.39 5.25
C ASP A 23 10.99 -3.12 3.93
N TYR A 24 11.71 -3.12 2.81
CA TYR A 24 11.12 -2.95 1.47
C TYR A 24 10.18 -4.09 1.08
N VAL A 25 10.56 -5.34 1.35
CA VAL A 25 9.66 -6.50 1.17
C VAL A 25 8.42 -6.38 2.06
N GLY A 26 8.54 -5.78 3.24
CA GLY A 26 7.40 -5.45 4.10
C GLY A 26 6.39 -4.51 3.43
N ILE A 27 6.86 -3.49 2.71
CA ILE A 27 5.98 -2.58 1.93
C ILE A 27 5.26 -3.37 0.83
N VAL A 28 5.97 -4.20 0.09
CA VAL A 28 5.38 -5.07 -0.94
C VAL A 28 4.31 -5.98 -0.34
N GLY A 29 4.62 -6.63 0.78
CA GLY A 29 3.69 -7.51 1.49
C GLY A 29 2.44 -6.77 1.96
N LEU A 30 2.58 -5.54 2.46
CA LEU A 30 1.45 -4.70 2.85
C LEU A 30 0.55 -4.37 1.65
N ILE A 31 1.12 -3.94 0.53
CA ILE A 31 0.35 -3.60 -0.69
C ILE A 31 -0.35 -4.85 -1.22
N THR A 32 0.38 -5.95 -1.46
CA THR A 32 -0.21 -7.20 -1.95
C THR A 32 -1.28 -7.71 -0.99
N GLY A 33 -0.99 -7.74 0.31
CA GLY A 33 -1.91 -8.20 1.34
C GLY A 33 -3.19 -7.36 1.40
N SER A 34 -3.11 -6.04 1.18
CA SER A 34 -4.29 -5.15 1.15
C SER A 34 -5.19 -5.39 -0.06
N PHE A 35 -4.64 -5.83 -1.20
CA PHE A 35 -5.44 -6.14 -2.39
C PHE A 35 -6.25 -7.42 -2.19
N ILE A 36 -5.73 -8.43 -1.49
CA ILE A 36 -6.40 -9.73 -1.35
C ILE A 36 -7.85 -9.59 -0.83
N PRO A 37 -8.12 -9.00 0.35
CA PRO A 37 -9.48 -8.83 0.85
C PRO A 37 -10.29 -7.79 0.08
N SER A 38 -9.66 -6.73 -0.45
CA SER A 38 -10.37 -5.71 -1.23
C SER A 38 -10.97 -6.29 -2.52
N ILE A 39 -10.19 -7.11 -3.22
CA ILE A 39 -10.63 -7.81 -4.43
C ILE A 39 -11.65 -8.90 -4.08
N TYR A 40 -11.45 -9.60 -2.95
CA TYR A 40 -12.42 -10.58 -2.47
C TYR A 40 -13.82 -9.97 -2.30
N TYR A 41 -13.96 -8.88 -1.55
CA TYR A 41 -15.26 -8.23 -1.35
C TYR A 41 -15.74 -7.50 -2.61
N GLY A 42 -14.84 -6.81 -3.31
CA GLY A 42 -15.16 -6.07 -4.54
C GLY A 42 -15.71 -6.96 -5.64
N PHE A 43 -15.22 -8.18 -5.77
CA PHE A 43 -15.63 -9.14 -6.79
C PHE A 43 -16.20 -10.43 -6.20
N TYR A 44 -16.88 -10.34 -5.06
CA TYR A 44 -17.32 -11.50 -4.26
C TYR A 44 -18.03 -12.58 -5.10
N CYS A 45 -18.93 -12.17 -6.00
CA CYS A 45 -19.68 -13.07 -6.87
C CYS A 45 -18.99 -13.42 -8.21
N MET A 46 -17.78 -12.92 -8.46
CA MET A 46 -17.05 -13.07 -9.72
C MET A 46 -15.65 -13.66 -9.48
N PRO A 47 -15.54 -14.98 -9.24
CA PRO A 47 -14.26 -15.63 -8.88
C PRO A 47 -13.19 -15.49 -9.97
N ASN A 48 -13.60 -15.45 -11.25
CA ASN A 48 -12.66 -15.24 -12.37
C ASN A 48 -11.95 -13.88 -12.28
N LEU A 49 -12.67 -12.84 -11.87
CA LEU A 49 -12.08 -11.50 -11.69
C LEU A 49 -11.22 -11.44 -10.43
N GLN A 50 -11.58 -12.17 -9.37
CA GLN A 50 -10.72 -12.30 -8.19
C GLN A 50 -9.36 -12.89 -8.56
N ILE A 51 -9.37 -14.03 -9.27
CA ILE A 51 -8.15 -14.70 -9.73
C ILE A 51 -7.32 -13.77 -10.63
N LEU A 52 -7.95 -13.10 -11.61
CA LEU A 52 -7.28 -12.16 -12.50
C LEU A 52 -6.51 -11.08 -11.72
N TYR A 53 -7.18 -10.40 -10.79
CA TYR A 53 -6.59 -9.28 -10.07
C TYR A 53 -5.64 -9.71 -8.95
N TRP A 54 -5.86 -10.87 -8.33
CA TRP A 54 -4.89 -11.48 -7.41
C TRP A 54 -3.62 -11.89 -8.14
N SER A 55 -3.73 -12.55 -9.31
CA SER A 55 -2.56 -12.88 -10.14
C SER A 55 -1.80 -11.62 -10.56
N MET A 56 -2.51 -10.56 -10.95
CA MET A 56 -1.91 -9.26 -11.29
C MET A 56 -1.08 -8.69 -10.13
N ILE A 57 -1.68 -8.53 -8.94
CA ILE A 57 -0.97 -7.92 -7.81
C ILE A 57 0.16 -8.82 -7.27
N CYS A 58 -0.02 -10.15 -7.28
CA CYS A 58 1.03 -11.09 -6.89
C CYS A 58 2.23 -11.02 -7.85
N ALA A 59 2.00 -10.94 -9.15
CA ALA A 59 3.07 -10.79 -10.14
C ALA A 59 3.81 -9.46 -10.00
N LEU A 60 3.08 -8.34 -9.86
CA LEU A 60 3.68 -7.03 -9.61
C LEU A 60 4.46 -7.00 -8.29
N GLY A 61 3.90 -7.60 -7.24
CA GLY A 61 4.53 -7.70 -5.93
C GLY A 61 5.81 -8.52 -5.97
N LEU A 62 5.80 -9.68 -6.64
CA LEU A 62 7.01 -10.48 -6.82
C LEU A 62 8.10 -9.70 -7.55
N GLY A 63 7.75 -8.99 -8.63
CA GLY A 63 8.69 -8.12 -9.34
C GLY A 63 9.28 -7.03 -8.44
N CYS A 64 8.44 -6.33 -7.68
CA CYS A 64 8.87 -5.30 -6.73
C CYS A 64 9.76 -5.87 -5.61
N ALA A 65 9.45 -7.06 -5.10
CA ALA A 65 10.26 -7.75 -4.08
C ALA A 65 11.65 -8.09 -4.62
N ILE A 66 11.74 -8.64 -5.84
CA ILE A 66 13.01 -8.95 -6.49
C ILE A 66 13.85 -7.67 -6.64
N VAL A 67 13.28 -6.61 -7.22
CA VAL A 67 13.98 -5.32 -7.40
C VAL A 67 14.44 -4.73 -6.05
N SER A 68 13.64 -4.89 -4.99
CA SER A 68 13.94 -4.39 -3.65
C SER A 68 15.15 -5.04 -2.99
N THR A 69 15.53 -6.25 -3.43
CA THR A 69 16.71 -6.96 -2.92
C THR A 69 18.01 -6.60 -3.64
N ILE A 70 17.94 -5.83 -4.74
CA ILE A 70 19.12 -5.41 -5.50
C ILE A 70 19.97 -4.43 -4.66
N PRO A 71 21.30 -4.65 -4.52
CA PRO A 71 22.15 -3.80 -3.69
C PRO A 71 22.10 -2.31 -4.06
N ARG A 72 22.00 -1.96 -5.35
CA ARG A 72 21.95 -0.57 -5.82
C ARG A 72 20.69 0.18 -5.38
N PHE A 73 19.59 -0.55 -5.17
CA PHE A 73 18.27 0.00 -4.83
C PHE A 73 18.28 0.75 -3.50
N ARG A 74 19.20 0.43 -2.57
CA ARG A 74 19.33 1.10 -1.25
C ARG A 74 19.93 2.50 -1.32
N THR A 75 20.62 2.83 -2.42
CA THR A 75 21.39 4.08 -2.46
C THR A 75 20.46 5.30 -2.42
N PRO A 76 20.91 6.44 -1.85
CA PRO A 76 20.07 7.64 -1.77
C PRO A 76 19.58 8.14 -3.14
N ALA A 77 20.39 7.97 -4.19
CA ALA A 77 20.05 8.36 -5.56
C ALA A 77 18.81 7.62 -6.11
N TRP A 78 18.53 6.41 -5.63
CA TRP A 78 17.40 5.60 -6.08
C TRP A 78 16.10 5.90 -5.32
N ARG A 79 16.12 6.81 -4.33
CA ARG A 79 14.95 7.12 -3.50
C ARG A 79 13.70 7.50 -4.32
N PRO A 80 13.77 8.40 -5.33
CA PRO A 80 12.60 8.70 -6.15
C PRO A 80 12.09 7.49 -6.91
N PHE A 81 13.00 6.67 -7.45
CA PHE A 81 12.63 5.43 -8.14
C PHE A 81 11.89 4.46 -7.20
N ARG A 82 12.36 4.28 -5.97
CA ARG A 82 11.67 3.43 -4.98
C ARG A 82 10.26 3.92 -4.70
N ALA A 83 10.11 5.22 -4.46
CA ALA A 83 8.82 5.84 -4.20
C ALA A 83 7.87 5.63 -5.39
N THR A 84 8.32 5.93 -6.60
CA THR A 84 7.55 5.72 -7.83
C THR A 84 7.18 4.25 -8.03
N MET A 85 8.09 3.31 -7.80
CA MET A 85 7.83 1.87 -7.96
C MET A 85 6.70 1.40 -7.03
N PHE A 86 6.77 1.71 -5.73
CA PHE A 86 5.75 1.30 -4.77
C PHE A 86 4.42 2.04 -4.99
N VAL A 87 4.46 3.32 -5.35
CA VAL A 87 3.25 4.09 -5.69
C VAL A 87 2.58 3.50 -6.93
N SER A 88 3.33 3.17 -7.98
CA SER A 88 2.79 2.53 -9.19
C SER A 88 2.18 1.16 -8.90
N MET A 89 2.81 0.36 -8.04
CA MET A 89 2.22 -0.90 -7.58
C MET A 89 0.88 -0.66 -6.88
N GLY A 90 0.79 0.32 -5.97
CA GLY A 90 -0.47 0.69 -5.32
C GLY A 90 -1.52 1.25 -6.30
N LEU A 91 -1.12 2.12 -7.23
CA LEU A 91 -2.00 2.71 -8.25
C LEU A 91 -2.53 1.68 -9.25
N SER A 92 -1.95 0.48 -9.33
CA SER A 92 -2.57 -0.63 -10.07
C SER A 92 -3.99 -0.98 -9.58
N ALA A 93 -4.39 -0.54 -8.38
CA ALA A 93 -5.76 -0.63 -7.88
C ALA A 93 -6.79 0.10 -8.75
N VAL A 94 -6.36 1.05 -9.59
CA VAL A 94 -7.25 1.75 -10.53
C VAL A 94 -7.92 0.76 -11.50
N PHE A 95 -7.21 -0.28 -11.94
CA PHE A 95 -7.76 -1.28 -12.87
C PHE A 95 -8.97 -2.03 -12.28
N PRO A 96 -8.85 -2.74 -11.13
CA PRO A 96 -10.01 -3.38 -10.50
C PRO A 96 -11.06 -2.38 -10.02
N LEU A 97 -10.68 -1.18 -9.58
CA LEU A 97 -11.65 -0.17 -9.15
C LEU A 97 -12.55 0.29 -10.30
N VAL A 98 -11.96 0.69 -11.43
CA VAL A 98 -12.70 1.14 -12.60
C VAL A 98 -13.55 0.01 -13.17
N HIS A 99 -13.01 -1.22 -13.23
CA HIS A 99 -13.78 -2.38 -13.68
C HIS A 99 -14.96 -2.67 -12.74
N GLY A 100 -14.75 -2.65 -11.43
CA GLY A 100 -15.81 -2.85 -10.45
C GLY A 100 -16.91 -1.78 -10.56
N VAL A 101 -16.54 -0.50 -10.69
CA VAL A 101 -17.52 0.59 -10.90
C VAL A 101 -18.28 0.42 -12.21
N ALA A 102 -17.62 -0.04 -13.28
CA ALA A 102 -18.29 -0.28 -14.56
C ALA A 102 -19.30 -1.43 -14.50
N VAL A 103 -19.04 -2.48 -13.71
CA VAL A 103 -19.94 -3.65 -13.59
C VAL A 103 -21.05 -3.44 -12.56
N PHE A 104 -20.72 -2.92 -11.39
CA PHE A 104 -21.65 -2.83 -10.25
C PHE A 104 -22.26 -1.45 -10.05
N GLY A 105 -21.73 -0.43 -10.73
CA GLY A 105 -22.08 0.97 -10.50
C GLY A 105 -21.48 1.56 -9.22
N PHE A 106 -21.43 2.88 -9.17
CA PHE A 106 -20.81 3.62 -8.07
C PHE A 106 -21.53 3.41 -6.72
N ALA A 107 -22.86 3.35 -6.73
CA ALA A 107 -23.66 3.24 -5.51
C ALA A 107 -23.40 1.92 -4.75
N GLN A 108 -23.26 0.81 -5.47
CA GLN A 108 -22.93 -0.48 -4.87
C GLN A 108 -21.46 -0.52 -4.44
N MET A 109 -20.55 -0.08 -5.30
CA MET A 109 -19.11 -0.06 -5.00
C MET A 109 -18.76 0.80 -3.79
N ARG A 110 -19.54 1.85 -3.51
CA ARG A 110 -19.37 2.68 -2.31
C ARG A 110 -19.23 1.82 -1.05
N TRP A 111 -20.15 0.88 -0.87
CA TRP A 111 -20.24 0.03 0.33
C TRP A 111 -19.44 -1.26 0.16
N GLN A 112 -19.46 -1.85 -1.04
CA GLN A 112 -18.86 -3.16 -1.29
C GLN A 112 -17.34 -3.21 -1.10
N ILE A 113 -16.66 -2.07 -1.22
CA ILE A 113 -15.21 -1.96 -0.99
C ILE A 113 -14.83 -0.84 -0.02
N GLY A 114 -15.82 -0.21 0.63
CA GLY A 114 -15.59 1.00 1.44
C GLY A 114 -14.89 2.09 0.63
N LEU A 115 -15.44 2.46 -0.53
CA LEU A 115 -14.75 3.25 -1.58
C LEU A 115 -14.08 4.52 -1.05
N TRP A 116 -14.75 5.25 -0.15
CA TRP A 116 -14.18 6.49 0.39
C TRP A 116 -12.96 6.25 1.26
N TRP A 117 -12.97 5.18 2.05
CA TRP A 117 -11.83 4.75 2.84
C TRP A 117 -10.67 4.28 1.95
N LEU A 118 -10.98 3.58 0.86
CA LEU A 118 -9.98 3.20 -0.15
C LEU A 118 -9.34 4.43 -0.82
N LEU A 119 -10.14 5.44 -1.17
CA LEU A 119 -9.64 6.69 -1.73
C LEU A 119 -8.78 7.47 -0.72
N LEU A 120 -9.20 7.52 0.54
CA LEU A 120 -8.42 8.13 1.62
C LEU A 120 -7.08 7.40 1.82
N GLN A 121 -7.09 6.07 1.88
CA GLN A 121 -5.88 5.24 1.92
C GLN A 121 -4.95 5.59 0.76
N GLY A 122 -5.46 5.63 -0.48
CA GLY A 122 -4.68 5.98 -1.66
C GLY A 122 -4.05 7.38 -1.58
N PHE A 123 -4.83 8.37 -1.15
CA PHE A 123 -4.34 9.73 -0.92
C PHE A 123 -3.21 9.78 0.12
N LEU A 124 -3.39 9.13 1.28
CA LEU A 124 -2.41 9.10 2.36
C LEU A 124 -1.09 8.45 1.91
N TYR A 125 -1.16 7.36 1.14
CA TYR A 125 0.04 6.71 0.59
C TYR A 125 0.77 7.60 -0.42
N ILE A 126 0.06 8.24 -1.35
CA ILE A 126 0.67 9.14 -2.34
C ILE A 126 1.32 10.33 -1.64
N LEU A 127 0.63 10.94 -0.67
CA LEU A 127 1.15 12.04 0.13
C LEU A 127 2.42 11.63 0.89
N GLY A 128 2.38 10.48 1.58
CA GLY A 128 3.53 9.95 2.30
C GLY A 128 4.73 9.69 1.38
N ALA A 129 4.49 9.04 0.24
CA ALA A 129 5.55 8.77 -0.73
C ALA A 129 6.16 10.06 -1.31
N ALA A 130 5.34 11.07 -1.58
CA ALA A 130 5.80 12.38 -2.04
C ALA A 130 6.68 13.07 -0.98
N ILE A 131 6.23 13.11 0.27
CA ILE A 131 6.99 13.67 1.41
C ILE A 131 8.34 12.94 1.57
N TYR A 132 8.33 11.61 1.55
CA TYR A 132 9.52 10.76 1.61
C TYR A 132 10.50 11.04 0.47
N ALA A 133 10.01 11.11 -0.78
CA ALA A 133 10.84 11.33 -1.95
C ALA A 133 11.46 12.73 -1.95
N MET A 134 10.69 13.76 -1.57
CA MET A 134 11.13 15.16 -1.59
C MET A 134 11.97 15.57 -0.38
N ARG A 135 11.96 14.77 0.70
CA ARG A 135 12.64 15.06 1.98
C ARG A 135 12.16 16.34 2.66
N VAL A 136 10.87 16.62 2.59
CA VAL A 136 10.28 17.79 3.26
C VAL A 136 9.77 17.34 4.64
N PRO A 137 10.05 18.07 5.73
CA PRO A 137 10.57 19.44 5.78
C PRO A 137 12.10 19.57 5.92
N GLU A 138 12.86 18.50 6.17
CA GLU A 138 14.29 18.58 6.52
C GLU A 138 15.19 19.11 5.39
N ARG A 139 14.72 19.04 4.14
CA ARG A 139 15.38 19.67 2.99
C ARG A 139 15.28 21.19 3.03
N LEU A 140 14.19 21.74 3.56
CA LEU A 140 13.93 23.18 3.61
C LEU A 140 14.60 23.84 4.82
N TRP A 141 14.64 23.12 5.95
CA TRP A 141 15.31 23.59 7.17
C TRP A 141 16.26 22.51 7.73
N PRO A 142 17.48 22.41 7.18
CA PRO A 142 18.49 21.48 7.65
C PRO A 142 18.81 21.67 9.14
N GLY A 143 18.97 20.57 9.88
CA GLY A 143 19.30 20.58 11.32
C GLY A 143 18.12 20.80 12.26
N LYS A 144 16.94 21.21 11.76
CA LYS A 144 15.75 21.46 12.61
C LYS A 144 14.93 20.22 12.89
N PHE A 145 15.04 19.20 12.05
CA PHE A 145 14.21 18.00 12.08
C PHE A 145 15.03 16.73 12.31
N ASP A 146 16.21 16.84 12.94
CA ASP A 146 17.15 15.72 13.08
C ASP A 146 16.61 14.59 13.98
N ILE A 147 15.78 14.93 14.96
CA ILE A 147 15.20 13.96 15.93
C ILE A 147 13.71 13.74 15.67
N LEU A 148 12.93 14.80 15.46
CA LEU A 148 11.48 14.74 15.30
C LEU A 148 11.02 15.50 14.06
N GLY A 149 10.03 14.93 13.36
CA GLY A 149 9.31 15.59 12.27
C GLY A 149 10.01 15.53 10.91
N HIS A 150 11.06 14.73 10.73
CA HIS A 150 11.63 14.51 9.40
C HIS A 150 10.70 13.67 8.51
N SER A 151 10.85 13.80 7.20
CA SER A 151 10.02 13.17 6.17
C SER A 151 9.79 11.67 6.39
N HIS A 152 10.82 10.92 6.80
CA HIS A 152 10.71 9.48 7.04
C HIS A 152 9.82 9.12 8.24
N GLN A 153 9.78 9.94 9.31
CA GLN A 153 8.84 9.75 10.40
C GLN A 153 7.41 10.05 9.96
N ILE A 154 7.22 11.16 9.24
CA ILE A 154 5.90 11.55 8.70
C ILE A 154 5.38 10.47 7.75
N PHE A 155 6.24 9.92 6.90
CA PHE A 155 5.92 8.80 6.02
C PHE A 155 5.38 7.60 6.80
N HIS A 156 6.08 7.17 7.87
CA HIS A 156 5.62 6.05 8.69
C HIS A 156 4.25 6.30 9.35
N VAL A 157 4.02 7.51 9.87
CA VAL A 157 2.72 7.88 10.44
C VAL A 157 1.62 7.81 9.37
N LEU A 158 1.86 8.35 8.17
CA LEU A 158 0.89 8.30 7.08
C LEU A 158 0.61 6.87 6.60
N VAL A 159 1.62 5.99 6.58
CA VAL A 159 1.43 4.57 6.27
C VAL A 159 0.52 3.89 7.31
N LEU A 160 0.69 4.17 8.60
CA LEU A 160 -0.18 3.63 9.64
C LEU A 160 -1.62 4.14 9.52
N LEU A 161 -1.81 5.43 9.26
CA LEU A 161 -3.13 6.01 9.03
C LEU A 161 -3.80 5.44 7.78
N ALA A 162 -3.04 5.22 6.71
CA ALA A 162 -3.54 4.58 5.48
C ALA A 162 -3.95 3.12 5.74
N ALA A 163 -3.18 2.36 6.52
CA ALA A 163 -3.53 0.99 6.91
C ALA A 163 -4.78 0.96 7.82
N TYR A 164 -4.95 1.95 8.69
CA TYR A 164 -6.17 2.10 9.49
C TYR A 164 -7.39 2.43 8.61
N ALA A 165 -7.26 3.37 7.67
CA ALA A 165 -8.31 3.68 6.70
C ALA A 165 -8.68 2.44 5.89
N HIS A 166 -7.69 1.69 5.42
CA HIS A 166 -7.88 0.42 4.71
C HIS A 166 -8.70 -0.59 5.53
N LEU A 167 -8.30 -0.83 6.78
CA LEU A 167 -9.01 -1.75 7.67
C LEU A 167 -10.46 -1.30 7.88
N THR A 168 -10.68 0.00 8.08
CA THR A 168 -12.03 0.56 8.25
C THR A 168 -12.89 0.32 7.02
N GLY A 169 -12.36 0.55 5.82
CA GLY A 169 -13.05 0.24 4.55
C GLY A 169 -13.34 -1.25 4.36
N LEU A 170 -12.43 -2.13 4.79
CA LEU A 170 -12.65 -3.57 4.75
C LEU A 170 -13.73 -4.03 5.73
N LEU A 171 -13.78 -3.44 6.94
CA LEU A 171 -14.84 -3.73 7.89
C LEU A 171 -16.21 -3.26 7.36
N GLU A 172 -16.27 -2.09 6.72
CA GLU A 172 -17.48 -1.62 6.04
C GLU A 172 -17.91 -2.58 4.92
N ALA A 173 -16.96 -3.07 4.12
CA ALA A 173 -17.23 -4.07 3.07
C ALA A 173 -17.70 -5.42 3.65
N PHE A 174 -17.09 -5.86 4.75
CA PHE A 174 -17.51 -7.05 5.50
C PHE A 174 -18.93 -6.90 6.00
N ASP A 175 -19.24 -5.81 6.70
CA ASP A 175 -20.56 -5.55 7.27
C ASP A 175 -21.61 -5.45 6.16
N TYR A 176 -21.31 -4.74 5.07
CA TYR A 176 -22.19 -4.65 3.91
C TYR A 176 -22.52 -6.05 3.37
N ARG A 177 -21.51 -6.91 3.18
CA ARG A 177 -21.72 -8.26 2.64
C ARG A 177 -22.55 -9.15 3.57
N HIS A 178 -22.39 -9.02 4.89
CA HIS A 178 -23.06 -9.85 5.88
C HIS A 178 -24.36 -9.25 6.44
N SER A 179 -24.70 -8.01 6.07
CA SER A 179 -25.92 -7.32 6.50
C SER A 179 -27.23 -7.93 5.96
N GLY A 180 -27.15 -8.77 4.93
CA GLY A 180 -28.32 -9.25 4.17
C GLY A 180 -28.85 -8.26 3.12
N ILE A 181 -28.26 -7.06 3.01
CA ILE A 181 -28.64 -6.03 2.03
C ILE A 181 -27.86 -6.20 0.71
N ALA A 182 -26.66 -6.78 0.76
CA ALA A 182 -25.84 -6.98 -0.43
C ALA A 182 -26.51 -7.94 -1.44
N PRO A 183 -26.43 -7.67 -2.75
CA PRO A 183 -27.01 -8.54 -3.77
C PRO A 183 -26.53 -10.00 -3.64
N ALA A 184 -27.46 -10.93 -3.78
CA ALA A 184 -27.13 -12.35 -3.86
C ALA A 184 -26.30 -12.62 -5.12
N CYS A 185 -25.39 -13.58 -5.04
CA CYS A 185 -24.68 -14.02 -6.23
C CYS A 185 -25.66 -14.84 -7.09
N ALA A 186 -25.75 -14.53 -8.38
CA ALA A 186 -26.42 -15.42 -9.32
C ALA A 186 -25.62 -16.74 -9.38
N GLY A 187 -26.30 -17.86 -9.13
CA GLY A 187 -25.71 -19.20 -9.21
C GLY A 187 -25.43 -19.63 -10.63
#